data_AF-A0A8S2RX65-F1
#
_entry.id   AF-A0A8S2RX65-F1
#
_cell.length_a   1.000
_cell.length_b   1.000
_cell.length_c   1.000
_cell.angle_alpha   90.00
_cell.angle_beta   90.00
_cell.angle_gamma   90.00
#
_symmetry.space_group_name_H-M   'P 1'
#
loop_
_entity.id
_entity.type
_entity.pdbx_description
1 polymer ?
#
loop_
_entity_poly.entity_id
_entity_poly.type
_entity_poly.pdbx_seq_one_letter_code
_entity_poly.pdbx_strand_id
1 'polypeptide(L)'
;MLAILRMNKPEWILIVIGCMTASIIGARDPVYCIIQTKLATVFQQCDKNVQKRKIDFRAISFFKYHSIWGYVFARSGEALTKRLRSKAFQAILRQDMTFFDREENSTGALCTRLATEASAVQCATGVRFGLIFQHLFAMVAGILLGFAYSWQLTLLMIVFLPLMLFGGFLQTRLTVYYSSKDKHILENAGKVCGNDCFFIMDSLYCSTEDRYGSHSKHPNSNAVDERKLLL
;
A
#
# COMPACT_ATOMS: atom_id res chain seq x y z
N MET A 1 2.77 19.64 -7.44
CA MET A 1 2.85 19.44 -5.98
C MET A 1 2.74 20.76 -5.19
N LEU A 2 3.55 21.78 -5.48
CA LEU A 2 3.45 23.13 -4.88
C LEU A 2 2.12 23.85 -5.16
N ALA A 3 1.47 23.59 -6.30
CA ALA A 3 0.15 24.14 -6.63
C ALA A 3 -0.98 23.65 -5.70
N ILE A 4 -0.89 22.40 -5.21
CA ILE A 4 -1.88 21.80 -4.29
C ILE A 4 -1.71 22.38 -2.87
N LEU A 5 -0.47 22.63 -2.44
CA LEU A 5 -0.16 23.35 -1.19
C LEU A 5 -0.68 24.78 -1.19
N ARG A 6 -0.67 25.46 -2.35
CA ARG A 6 -1.16 26.84 -2.49
C ARG A 6 -2.68 26.97 -2.39
N MET A 7 -3.42 25.90 -2.67
CA MET A 7 -4.88 25.81 -2.47
C MET A 7 -5.27 25.52 -1.00
N ASN A 8 -4.33 25.10 -0.14
CA ASN A 8 -4.59 24.74 1.25
C ASN A 8 -4.32 25.85 2.29
N LYS A 9 -4.17 27.11 1.84
CA LYS A 9 -4.01 28.29 2.70
C LYS A 9 -5.03 28.41 3.85
N PRO A 10 -6.32 28.03 3.71
CA PRO A 10 -7.26 28.13 4.83
C PRO A 10 -7.08 27.06 5.93
N GLU A 11 -6.31 25.98 5.70
CA GLU A 11 -6.08 24.92 6.70
C GLU A 11 -4.69 24.98 7.37
N TRP A 12 -4.04 26.16 7.40
CA TRP A 12 -2.69 26.32 7.97
C TRP A 12 -2.58 25.85 9.44
N ILE A 13 -3.64 26.02 10.24
CA ILE A 13 -3.72 25.51 11.62
C ILE A 13 -3.61 23.98 11.66
N LEU A 14 -4.21 23.28 10.70
CA LEU A 14 -4.15 21.83 10.62
C LEU A 14 -2.75 21.34 10.26
N ILE A 15 -2.03 22.11 9.41
CA ILE A 15 -0.62 21.86 9.07
C ILE A 15 0.26 22.05 10.30
N VAL A 16 0.06 23.12 11.08
CA VAL A 16 0.81 23.38 12.31
C VAL A 16 0.60 22.27 13.35
N ILE A 17 -0.65 21.84 13.56
CA ILE A 17 -0.98 20.70 14.43
C ILE A 17 -0.32 19.41 13.91
N GLY A 18 -0.30 19.21 12.59
CA GLY A 18 0.39 18.11 11.94
C GLY A 18 1.90 18.12 12.20
N CYS A 19 2.55 19.28 12.09
CA CYS A 19 3.97 19.44 12.39
C CYS A 19 4.28 19.17 13.86
N MET A 20 3.48 19.69 14.80
CA MET A 20 3.66 19.41 16.23
C MET A 20 3.52 17.92 16.54
N THR A 21 2.52 17.27 15.95
CA THR A 21 2.31 15.83 16.11
C THR A 21 3.48 15.04 15.51
N ALA A 22 3.94 15.40 14.32
CA ALA A 22 5.08 14.76 13.67
C ALA A 22 6.39 14.92 14.47
N SER A 23 6.61 16.08 15.11
CA SER A 23 7.76 16.29 16.01
C SER A 23 7.72 15.36 17.23
N ILE A 24 6.55 15.20 17.86
CA ILE A 24 6.37 14.28 18.99
C ILE A 24 6.63 12.83 18.57
N ILE A 25 6.11 12.42 17.40
CA ILE A 25 6.34 11.08 16.88
C ILE A 25 7.82 10.88 16.51
N GLY A 26 8.48 11.86 15.88
CA GLY A 26 9.89 11.75 15.53
C GLY A 26 10.83 11.73 16.73
N ALA A 27 10.50 12.42 17.83
CA ALA A 27 11.24 12.35 19.09
C ALA A 27 11.08 11.01 19.84
N ARG A 28 9.99 10.27 19.56
CA ARG A 28 9.70 8.98 20.20
C ARG A 28 10.74 7.91 19.86
N ASP A 29 11.17 7.85 18.60
CA ASP A 29 12.07 6.81 18.09
C ASP A 29 13.42 6.78 18.84
N PRO A 30 14.12 7.91 19.06
CA PRO A 30 15.32 7.91 19.88
C PRO A 30 15.07 7.60 21.36
N VAL A 31 13.94 8.05 21.95
CA VAL A 31 13.58 7.71 23.35
C VAL A 31 13.38 6.21 23.50
N TYR A 32 12.68 5.59 22.55
CA TYR A 32 12.49 4.14 22.50
C TYR A 32 13.83 3.39 22.41
N CYS A 33 14.74 3.86 21.54
CA CYS A 33 16.08 3.30 21.42
C CYS A 33 16.83 3.31 22.75
N ILE A 34 16.82 4.43 23.48
CA ILE A 34 17.50 4.55 24.79
C ILE A 34 16.93 3.56 25.81
N ILE A 35 15.60 3.43 25.90
CA ILE A 35 14.94 2.49 26.81
C ILE A 35 15.38 1.05 26.48
N GLN A 36 15.41 0.69 25.19
CA GLN A 36 15.83 -0.63 24.75
C GLN A 36 17.31 -0.90 25.03
N THR A 37 18.21 0.07 24.79
CA THR A 37 19.64 -0.05 25.13
C THR A 37 19.84 -0.22 26.63
N LYS A 38 19.08 0.49 27.47
CA LYS A 38 19.11 0.32 28.93
C LYS A 38 18.55 -1.01 29.40
N LEU A 39 17.67 -1.66 28.63
CA LEU A 39 17.24 -3.03 28.89
C LEU A 39 18.34 -4.01 28.49
N ALA A 40 18.94 -3.85 27.30
CA ALA A 40 20.02 -4.69 26.78
C ALA A 40 21.24 -4.75 27.71
N THR A 41 21.67 -3.60 28.24
CA THR A 41 22.82 -3.51 29.16
C THR A 41 22.60 -4.20 30.51
N VAL A 42 21.35 -4.41 30.96
CA VAL A 42 21.07 -5.15 32.21
C VAL A 42 21.29 -6.64 32.04
N PHE A 43 21.11 -7.18 30.83
CA PHE A 43 21.41 -8.59 30.55
C PHE A 43 22.91 -8.91 30.66
N GLN A 44 23.78 -7.91 30.56
CA GLN A 44 25.23 -8.06 30.66
C GLN A 44 25.76 -8.01 32.10
N GLN A 45 24.89 -7.79 33.11
CA GLN A 45 25.32 -7.77 34.50
C GLN A 45 25.47 -9.19 35.07
N CYS A 46 26.59 -9.46 35.75
CA CYS A 46 26.89 -10.79 36.32
C CYS A 46 26.08 -11.17 37.57
N ASP A 47 25.42 -10.21 38.23
CA ASP A 47 24.67 -10.45 39.48
C ASP A 47 23.19 -10.80 39.21
N LYS A 48 22.84 -12.08 39.40
CA LYS A 48 21.54 -12.66 39.01
C LYS A 48 20.33 -12.10 39.79
N ASN A 49 20.49 -11.75 41.07
CA ASN A 49 19.35 -11.32 41.90
C ASN A 49 18.96 -9.86 41.63
N VAL A 50 19.96 -8.99 41.49
CA VAL A 50 19.76 -7.58 41.12
C VAL A 50 19.33 -7.45 39.66
N GLN A 51 19.81 -8.35 38.79
CA GLN A 51 19.43 -8.43 37.38
C GLN A 51 17.94 -8.74 37.21
N LYS A 52 17.39 -9.77 37.85
CA LYS A 52 15.96 -10.13 37.72
C LYS A 52 15.03 -8.96 38.08
N ARG A 53 15.23 -8.32 39.25
CA ARG A 53 14.40 -7.18 39.68
C ARG A 53 14.49 -5.98 38.73
N LYS A 54 15.68 -5.68 38.20
CA LYS A 54 15.88 -4.57 37.25
C LYS A 54 15.29 -4.88 35.87
N ILE A 55 15.36 -6.14 35.43
CA ILE A 55 14.75 -6.59 34.17
C ILE A 55 13.23 -6.49 34.27
N ASP A 56 12.62 -7.01 35.33
CA ASP A 56 11.15 -7.01 35.46
C ASP A 56 10.59 -5.58 35.41
N PHE A 57 11.16 -4.65 36.20
CA PHE A 57 10.72 -3.26 36.19
C PHE A 57 10.91 -2.57 34.82
N ARG A 58 12.04 -2.81 34.14
CA ARG A 58 12.34 -2.19 32.85
C ARG A 58 11.57 -2.82 31.69
N ALA A 59 11.36 -4.13 31.71
CA ALA A 59 10.58 -4.87 30.72
C ALA A 59 9.09 -4.47 30.77
N ILE A 60 8.53 -4.35 31.98
CA ILE A 60 7.15 -3.87 32.17
C ILE A 60 7.03 -2.42 31.67
N SER A 61 8.02 -1.57 31.90
CA SER A 61 8.03 -0.18 31.41
C SER A 61 8.09 -0.09 29.88
N PHE A 62 8.90 -0.93 29.25
CA PHE A 62 8.99 -1.05 27.79
C PHE A 62 7.66 -1.48 27.16
N PHE A 63 7.03 -2.52 27.72
CA PHE A 63 5.76 -3.03 27.20
C PHE A 63 4.64 -2.00 27.33
N LYS A 64 4.56 -1.29 28.47
CA LYS A 64 3.58 -0.22 28.69
C LYS A 64 3.77 0.93 27.71
N TYR A 65 5.01 1.38 27.50
CA TYR A 65 5.30 2.44 26.53
C TYR A 65 4.84 2.04 25.13
N HIS A 66 5.20 0.85 24.65
CA HIS A 66 4.81 0.39 23.33
C HIS A 66 3.28 0.29 23.15
N SER A 67 2.59 -0.31 24.10
CA SER A 67 1.12 -0.49 24.03
C SER A 67 0.36 0.83 24.05
N ILE A 68 0.75 1.79 24.89
CA ILE A 68 0.09 3.10 24.98
C ILE A 68 0.24 3.86 23.66
N TRP A 69 1.46 3.92 23.11
CA TRP A 69 1.70 4.62 21.84
C TRP A 69 1.05 3.93 20.65
N GLY A 70 1.04 2.59 20.62
CA GLY A 70 0.33 1.81 19.62
C GLY A 70 -1.17 2.12 19.60
N TYR A 71 -1.79 2.17 20.79
CA TYR A 71 -3.19 2.53 20.94
C TYR A 71 -3.49 3.97 20.47
N VAL A 72 -2.68 4.94 20.88
CA VAL A 72 -2.85 6.36 20.48
C VAL A 72 -2.73 6.52 18.96
N PHE A 73 -1.76 5.85 18.34
CA PHE A 73 -1.57 5.90 16.89
C PHE A 73 -2.72 5.24 16.13
N ALA A 74 -3.18 4.05 16.58
CA ALA A 74 -4.32 3.37 15.99
C ALA A 74 -5.59 4.25 16.03
N ARG A 75 -5.90 4.83 17.20
CA ARG A 75 -7.05 5.73 17.38
C ARG A 75 -6.93 7.00 16.52
N SER A 76 -5.73 7.56 16.39
CA SER A 76 -5.47 8.71 15.52
C SER A 76 -5.68 8.37 14.04
N GLY A 77 -5.23 7.19 13.59
CA GLY A 77 -5.42 6.72 12.22
C GLY A 77 -6.89 6.54 11.85
N GLU A 78 -7.69 5.98 12.77
CA GLU A 78 -9.13 5.83 12.59
C GLU A 78 -9.86 7.18 12.54
N ALA A 79 -9.52 8.10 13.46
CA ALA A 79 -10.10 9.44 13.50
C ALA A 79 -9.80 10.25 12.23
N LEU A 80 -8.57 10.13 11.70
CA LEU A 80 -8.18 10.74 10.44
C LEU A 80 -9.01 10.16 9.28
N THR A 81 -9.09 8.84 9.18
CA THR A 81 -9.88 8.12 8.16
C THR A 81 -11.35 8.58 8.15
N LYS A 82 -11.96 8.70 9.33
CA LYS A 82 -13.35 9.15 9.50
C LYS A 82 -13.58 10.57 8.99
N ARG A 83 -12.70 11.52 9.35
CA ARG A 83 -12.82 12.93 8.93
C ARG A 83 -12.80 13.10 7.41
N LEU A 84 -12.03 12.29 6.72
CA LEU A 84 -11.86 12.41 5.27
C LEU A 84 -13.02 11.84 4.51
N ARG A 85 -13.49 10.66 4.92
CA ARG A 85 -14.69 10.07 4.36
C ARG A 85 -15.86 11.04 4.49
N SER A 86 -15.97 11.71 5.64
CA SER A 86 -16.98 12.75 5.87
C SER A 86 -16.80 13.97 4.96
N LYS A 87 -15.60 14.57 4.87
CA LYS A 87 -15.34 15.71 3.98
C LYS A 87 -15.56 15.38 2.50
N ALA A 88 -15.10 14.21 2.06
CA ALA A 88 -15.22 13.79 0.67
C ALA A 88 -16.67 13.45 0.31
N PHE A 89 -17.44 12.84 1.22
CA PHE A 89 -18.88 12.66 1.04
C PHE A 89 -19.62 13.99 0.96
N GLN A 90 -19.28 14.96 1.83
CA GLN A 90 -19.86 16.29 1.80
C GLN A 90 -19.55 17.04 0.49
N ALA A 91 -18.36 16.84 -0.09
CA ALA A 91 -18.00 17.40 -1.40
C ALA A 91 -18.87 16.81 -2.53
N ILE A 92 -19.11 15.51 -2.51
CA ILE A 92 -19.97 14.84 -3.51
C ILE A 92 -21.41 15.34 -3.44
N LEU A 93 -21.96 15.52 -2.22
CA LEU A 93 -23.32 16.04 -2.04
C LEU A 93 -23.52 17.49 -2.51
N ARG A 94 -22.44 18.24 -2.72
CA ARG A 94 -22.50 19.64 -3.20
C ARG A 94 -22.43 19.78 -4.71
N GLN A 95 -22.33 18.67 -5.46
CA GLN A 95 -22.30 18.70 -6.92
C GLN A 95 -23.70 18.84 -7.53
N ASP A 96 -23.78 19.51 -8.68
CA ASP A 96 -25.04 19.81 -9.38
C ASP A 96 -25.71 18.55 -9.94
N MET A 97 -27.02 18.61 -10.20
CA MET A 97 -27.80 17.46 -10.70
C MET A 97 -27.26 16.91 -12.03
N THR A 98 -26.79 17.79 -12.92
CA THR A 98 -26.14 17.43 -14.20
C THR A 98 -24.83 16.64 -14.03
N PHE A 99 -24.22 16.65 -12.84
CA PHE A 99 -23.08 15.80 -12.53
C PHE A 99 -23.51 14.33 -12.37
N PHE A 100 -24.68 14.08 -11.77
CA PHE A 100 -25.21 12.74 -11.52
C PHE A 100 -25.89 12.11 -12.75
N ASP A 101 -26.26 12.91 -13.75
CA ASP A 101 -26.83 12.42 -15.02
C ASP A 101 -25.80 11.74 -15.94
N ARG A 102 -24.51 11.88 -15.65
CA ARG A 102 -23.45 11.22 -16.44
C ARG A 102 -23.38 9.75 -16.07
N GLU A 103 -23.33 8.87 -17.07
CA GLU A 103 -23.26 7.41 -16.90
C GLU A 103 -22.04 6.97 -16.07
N GLU A 104 -20.93 7.71 -16.17
CA GLU A 104 -19.70 7.52 -15.38
C GLU A 104 -19.88 7.82 -13.88
N ASN A 105 -20.89 8.60 -13.53
CA ASN A 105 -21.22 9.09 -12.19
C ASN A 105 -22.46 8.40 -11.63
N SER A 106 -22.62 7.10 -11.94
CA SER A 106 -23.57 6.26 -11.23
C SER A 106 -23.24 6.24 -9.73
N THR A 107 -24.28 6.22 -8.88
CA THR A 107 -24.17 6.26 -7.42
C THR A 107 -23.28 5.16 -6.84
N GLY A 108 -23.30 3.95 -7.44
CA GLY A 108 -22.41 2.85 -7.07
C GLY A 108 -20.95 3.10 -7.44
N ALA A 109 -20.68 3.66 -8.62
CA ALA A 109 -19.34 4.01 -9.06
C ALA A 109 -18.74 5.15 -8.23
N LEU A 110 -19.55 6.15 -7.87
CA LEU A 110 -19.17 7.23 -6.96
C LEU A 110 -18.88 6.75 -5.54
N CYS A 111 -19.67 5.84 -4.99
CA CYS A 111 -19.43 5.28 -3.66
C CYS A 111 -18.09 4.52 -3.62
N THR A 112 -17.81 3.73 -4.65
CA THR A 112 -16.54 3.02 -4.81
C THR A 112 -15.38 3.99 -4.97
N ARG A 113 -15.48 4.96 -5.90
CA ARG A 113 -14.46 6.01 -6.09
C ARG A 113 -14.22 6.81 -4.82
N LEU A 114 -15.28 7.16 -4.07
CA LEU A 114 -15.15 7.85 -2.80
C LEU A 114 -14.41 7.00 -1.77
N ALA A 115 -14.70 5.71 -1.68
CA ALA A 115 -14.03 4.80 -0.75
C ALA A 115 -12.55 4.61 -1.10
N THR A 116 -12.21 4.47 -2.38
CA THR A 116 -10.85 4.14 -2.85
C THR A 116 -10.00 5.38 -3.13
N GLU A 117 -10.46 6.31 -3.97
CA GLU A 117 -9.71 7.48 -4.44
C GLU A 117 -9.55 8.52 -3.32
N ALA A 118 -10.58 8.80 -2.53
CA ALA A 118 -10.46 9.79 -1.44
C ALA A 118 -9.49 9.31 -0.36
N SER A 119 -9.51 8.02 -0.04
CA SER A 119 -8.55 7.38 0.87
C SER A 119 -7.14 7.38 0.27
N ALA A 120 -7.01 7.08 -1.03
CA ALA A 120 -5.72 7.04 -1.73
C ALA A 120 -5.07 8.43 -1.83
N VAL A 121 -5.82 9.46 -2.24
CA VAL A 121 -5.31 10.84 -2.38
C VAL A 121 -4.87 11.41 -1.04
N GLN A 122 -5.60 11.13 0.03
CA GLN A 122 -5.23 11.66 1.33
C GLN A 122 -4.09 10.87 2.00
N CYS A 123 -4.03 9.55 1.86
CA CYS A 123 -2.81 8.81 2.22
C CYS A 123 -1.61 9.31 1.41
N ALA A 124 -1.80 9.61 0.12
CA ALA A 124 -0.75 10.07 -0.76
C ALA A 124 -0.25 11.49 -0.46
N THR A 125 -1.13 12.40 0.00
CA THR A 125 -0.79 13.83 0.13
C THR A 125 -0.72 14.30 1.59
N GLY A 126 -1.59 13.83 2.48
CA GLY A 126 -1.55 14.24 3.88
C GLY A 126 -0.56 13.41 4.69
N VAL A 127 -0.72 12.09 4.63
CA VAL A 127 0.05 11.15 5.46
C VAL A 127 1.51 11.07 5.02
N ARG A 128 1.79 10.97 3.72
CA ARG A 128 3.18 10.91 3.22
C ARG A 128 4.00 12.16 3.56
N PHE A 129 3.42 13.35 3.44
CA PHE A 129 4.12 14.57 3.84
C PHE A 129 4.41 14.60 5.34
N GLY A 130 3.44 14.19 6.16
CA GLY A 130 3.65 14.05 7.61
C GLY A 130 4.75 13.04 7.95
N LEU A 131 4.80 11.90 7.27
CA LEU A 131 5.84 10.88 7.43
C LEU A 131 7.22 11.40 7.02
N ILE A 132 7.33 12.09 5.88
CA ILE A 132 8.60 12.69 5.44
C ILE A 132 9.11 13.66 6.49
N PHE A 133 8.25 14.56 6.99
CA PHE A 133 8.61 15.49 8.05
C PHE A 133 8.99 14.80 9.36
N GLN A 134 8.24 13.77 9.76
CA GLN A 134 8.53 12.96 10.94
C GLN A 134 9.90 12.30 10.84
N HIS A 135 10.22 11.67 9.70
CA HIS A 135 11.50 10.99 9.50
C HIS A 135 12.68 11.96 9.43
N LEU A 136 12.49 13.14 8.82
CA LEU A 136 13.49 14.21 8.85
C LEU A 136 13.78 14.65 10.28
N PHE A 137 12.73 14.87 11.08
CA PHE A 137 12.89 15.27 12.48
C PHE A 137 13.55 14.17 13.32
N ALA A 138 13.13 12.92 13.15
CA ALA A 138 13.72 11.76 13.83
C ALA A 138 15.20 11.60 13.48
N MET A 139 15.57 11.79 12.21
CA MET A 139 16.96 11.73 11.75
C MET A 139 17.81 12.82 12.40
N VAL A 140 17.33 14.07 12.44
CA VAL A 140 18.03 15.18 13.10
C VAL A 140 18.17 14.91 14.60
N ALA A 141 17.10 14.52 15.28
CA ALA A 141 17.12 14.21 16.71
C ALA A 141 18.08 13.04 17.05
N GLY A 142 18.09 12.00 16.20
CA GLY A 142 18.99 10.86 16.35
C GLY A 142 20.46 11.23 16.17
N ILE A 143 20.79 12.04 15.17
CA ILE A 143 22.16 12.52 14.94
C ILE A 143 22.62 13.39 16.13
N LEU A 144 21.79 14.32 16.60
CA LEU A 144 22.09 15.16 17.76
C LEU A 144 22.35 14.33 19.02
N LEU A 145 21.52 13.32 19.28
CA LEU A 145 21.71 12.40 20.40
C LEU A 145 22.99 11.55 20.25
N GLY A 146 23.31 11.10 19.04
CA GLY A 146 24.54 10.38 18.75
C GLY A 146 25.78 11.21 19.08
N PHE A 147 25.81 12.46 18.60
CA PHE A 147 26.89 13.40 18.91
C PHE A 147 27.02 13.69 20.40
N ALA A 148 25.90 13.73 21.13
CA ALA A 148 25.91 13.95 22.58
C ALA A 148 26.52 12.77 23.37
N TYR A 149 26.38 11.53 22.90
CA TYR A 149 26.96 10.35 23.55
C TYR A 149 28.42 10.13 23.16
N SER A 150 28.69 9.98 21.86
CA SER A 150 30.04 9.69 21.34
C SER A 150 30.18 10.20 19.90
N TRP A 151 30.93 11.29 19.73
CA TRP A 151 31.15 11.90 18.41
C TRP A 151 31.92 10.98 17.43
N GLN A 152 32.85 10.16 17.93
CA GLN A 152 33.65 9.24 17.10
C GLN A 152 32.79 8.13 16.47
N LEU A 153 31.89 7.51 17.23
CA LEU A 153 30.98 6.47 16.73
C LEU A 153 29.96 7.05 15.75
N THR A 154 29.51 8.28 15.98
CA THR A 154 28.50 8.95 15.15
C THR A 154 29.06 9.30 13.77
N LEU A 155 30.30 9.80 13.69
CA LEU A 155 30.97 10.06 12.40
C LEU A 155 31.09 8.80 11.54
N LEU A 156 31.43 7.67 12.16
CA LEU A 156 31.49 6.39 11.45
C LEU A 156 30.14 6.03 10.83
N MET A 157 29.05 6.15 11.61
CA MET A 157 27.69 5.85 11.13
C MET A 157 27.25 6.76 9.98
N ILE A 158 27.63 8.04 10.00
CA ILE A 158 27.33 8.99 8.92
C ILE A 158 28.00 8.58 7.61
N VAL A 159 29.22 8.02 7.64
CA VAL A 159 29.91 7.53 6.44
C VAL A 159 29.26 6.25 5.89
N PHE A 160 28.75 5.37 6.76
CA PHE A 160 28.04 4.16 6.33
C PHE A 160 26.64 4.42 5.79
N LEU A 161 25.96 5.48 6.26
CA LEU A 161 24.61 5.85 5.85
C LEU A 161 24.43 6.03 4.32
N PRO A 162 25.26 6.78 3.58
CA PRO A 162 25.14 6.91 2.12
C PRO A 162 25.41 5.59 1.39
N LEU A 163 26.32 4.75 1.90
CA LEU A 163 26.58 3.43 1.32
C LEU A 163 25.35 2.53 1.42
N MET A 164 24.68 2.55 2.58
CA MET A 164 23.45 1.80 2.81
C MET A 164 22.29 2.33 1.95
N LEU A 165 22.14 3.65 1.85
CA LEU A 165 21.15 4.28 0.97
C LEU A 165 21.38 3.93 -0.50
N PHE A 166 22.63 3.93 -0.95
CA PHE A 166 22.98 3.55 -2.32
C PHE A 166 22.61 2.08 -2.61
N GLY A 167 22.95 1.17 -1.69
CA GLY A 167 22.57 -0.24 -1.79
C GLY A 167 21.05 -0.45 -1.83
N GLY A 168 20.31 0.22 -0.94
CA GLY A 168 18.84 0.14 -0.90
C GLY A 168 18.17 0.75 -2.14
N PHE A 169 18.72 1.85 -2.66
CA PHE A 169 18.26 2.46 -3.91
C PHE A 169 18.45 1.51 -5.09
N LEU A 170 19.63 0.89 -5.20
CA LEU A 170 19.92 -0.09 -6.24
C LEU A 170 18.98 -1.29 -6.15
N GLN A 171 18.77 -1.83 -4.95
CA GLN A 171 17.83 -2.93 -4.71
C GLN A 171 16.41 -2.56 -5.16
N THR A 172 15.91 -1.39 -4.76
CA THR A 172 14.56 -0.93 -5.12
C THR A 172 14.43 -0.77 -6.64
N ARG A 173 15.45 -0.22 -7.30
CA ARG A 173 15.48 -0.06 -8.77
C ARG A 173 15.51 -1.41 -9.48
N LEU A 174 16.30 -2.36 -8.99
CA LEU A 174 16.36 -3.71 -9.52
C LEU A 174 15.01 -4.42 -9.37
N THR A 175 14.36 -4.35 -8.21
CA THR A 175 13.03 -4.95 -7.99
C THR A 175 11.98 -4.37 -8.95
N VAL A 176 11.95 -3.05 -9.14
CA VAL A 176 11.02 -2.40 -10.08
C VAL A 176 11.32 -2.81 -11.52
N TYR A 177 12.60 -2.92 -11.87
CA TYR A 177 13.04 -3.37 -13.19
C TYR A 177 12.61 -4.82 -13.47
N TYR A 178 12.88 -5.75 -12.55
CA TYR A 178 12.45 -7.15 -12.67
C TYR A 178 10.93 -7.26 -12.74
N SER A 179 10.19 -6.55 -11.87
CA SER A 179 8.72 -6.56 -11.92
C SER A 179 8.16 -6.07 -13.26
N SER A 180 8.80 -5.09 -13.90
CA SER A 180 8.38 -4.60 -15.22
C SER A 180 8.69 -5.61 -16.32
N LYS A 181 9.85 -6.29 -16.24
CA LYS A 181 10.23 -7.34 -17.18
C LYS A 181 9.32 -8.56 -17.07
N ASP A 182 9.03 -8.99 -15.84
CA ASP A 182 8.14 -10.13 -15.57
C ASP A 182 6.74 -9.88 -16.11
N LYS A 183 6.20 -8.66 -15.94
CA LYS A 183 4.92 -8.27 -16.53
C LYS A 183 4.92 -8.39 -18.05
N HIS A 184 5.98 -7.97 -18.72
CA HIS A 184 6.08 -8.06 -20.19
C HIS A 184 6.20 -9.50 -20.68
N ILE A 185 6.94 -10.35 -19.96
CA ILE A 185 7.02 -11.80 -20.26
C ILE A 185 5.64 -12.45 -20.07
N LEU A 186 4.95 -12.11 -18.98
CA LEU A 186 3.61 -12.62 -18.70
C LEU A 186 2.59 -12.16 -19.74
N GLU A 187 2.67 -10.91 -20.19
CA GLU A 187 1.79 -10.39 -21.26
C GLU A 187 2.02 -11.13 -22.58
N ASN A 188 3.28 -11.36 -22.96
CA ASN A 188 3.62 -12.11 -24.17
C ASN A 188 3.13 -13.56 -24.09
N ALA A 189 3.37 -14.24 -22.96
CA ALA A 189 2.86 -15.60 -22.73
C ALA A 189 1.32 -15.63 -22.78
N GLY A 190 0.66 -14.63 -22.20
CA GLY A 190 -0.80 -14.48 -22.25
C GLY A 190 -1.33 -14.30 -23.67
N LYS A 191 -0.66 -13.51 -24.52
CA LYS A 191 -1.00 -13.36 -25.94
C LYS A 191 -0.84 -14.66 -26.71
N VAL A 192 0.22 -15.42 -26.47
CA VAL A 192 0.46 -16.72 -27.13
C VAL A 192 -0.61 -17.73 -26.72
N CYS A 193 -0.84 -17.94 -25.42
CA CYS A 193 -1.90 -18.84 -24.97
C CYS A 193 -3.29 -18.40 -25.43
N GLY A 194 -3.56 -17.10 -25.49
CA GLY A 194 -4.81 -16.55 -25.99
C GLY A 194 -5.03 -16.88 -27.47
N ASN A 195 -4.01 -16.68 -28.30
CA ASN A 195 -4.03 -17.03 -29.72
C ASN A 195 -4.18 -18.54 -29.94
N ASP A 196 -3.45 -19.36 -29.18
CA ASP A 196 -3.53 -20.83 -29.27
C ASP A 196 -4.93 -21.34 -28.93
N CYS A 197 -5.54 -20.81 -27.86
CA CYS A 197 -6.90 -21.16 -27.45
C CYS A 197 -7.93 -20.77 -28.54
N PHE A 198 -7.78 -19.58 -29.14
CA PHE A 198 -8.62 -19.14 -30.25
C PHE A 198 -8.49 -20.07 -31.46
N PHE A 199 -7.25 -20.45 -31.83
CA PHE A 199 -6.99 -21.36 -32.95
C PHE A 199 -7.57 -22.77 -32.74
N ILE A 200 -7.49 -23.29 -31.51
CA ILE A 200 -8.11 -24.59 -31.16
C ILE A 200 -9.64 -24.50 -31.27
N MET A 201 -10.25 -23.42 -30.78
CA MET A 201 -11.69 -23.21 -30.88
C MET A 201 -12.14 -23.15 -32.35
N ASP A 202 -11.43 -22.39 -33.18
CA ASP A 202 -11.70 -22.25 -34.62
C ASP A 202 -11.57 -23.60 -35.35
N SER A 203 -10.52 -24.36 -35.05
CA SER A 203 -10.32 -25.71 -35.59
C SER A 203 -11.43 -26.69 -35.18
N LEU A 204 -11.89 -26.64 -33.93
CA LEU A 204 -13.02 -27.44 -33.46
C LEU A 204 -14.32 -27.03 -34.16
N TYR A 205 -14.55 -25.73 -34.35
CA TYR A 205 -15.73 -25.21 -35.05
C TYR A 205 -15.76 -25.67 -36.52
N CYS A 206 -14.64 -25.51 -37.24
CA CYS A 206 -14.49 -26.00 -38.61
C CYS A 206 -14.70 -27.52 -38.70
N SER A 207 -14.14 -28.29 -37.76
CA SER A 207 -14.33 -29.75 -37.70
C SER A 207 -15.78 -30.16 -37.44
N THR A 208 -16.54 -29.37 -36.67
CA THR A 208 -17.99 -29.59 -36.50
C THR A 208 -18.79 -29.22 -37.74
N GLU A 209 -18.40 -28.16 -38.46
CA GLU A 209 -19.06 -27.72 -39.69
C GLU A 209 -18.87 -28.74 -40.83
N ASP A 210 -17.67 -29.30 -40.98
CA ASP A 210 -17.39 -30.41 -41.91
C ASP A 210 -18.21 -31.66 -41.59
N ARG A 211 -18.39 -31.97 -40.29
CA ARG A 211 -19.26 -33.08 -39.85
C ARG A 211 -20.74 -32.83 -40.16
N TYR A 212 -21.20 -31.58 -40.07
CA TYR A 212 -22.58 -31.23 -40.44
C TYR A 212 -22.78 -31.20 -41.97
N GLY A 213 -21.81 -30.66 -42.71
CA GLY A 213 -21.82 -30.60 -44.18
C GLY A 213 -21.74 -31.98 -44.84
N SER A 214 -21.02 -32.93 -44.25
CA SER A 214 -20.99 -34.33 -44.70
C SER A 214 -22.30 -35.07 -44.38
N HIS A 215 -22.91 -34.83 -43.22
CA HIS A 215 -24.26 -35.34 -42.91
C HIS A 215 -25.36 -34.76 -43.82
N SER A 216 -25.23 -33.51 -44.29
CA SER A 216 -26.19 -32.91 -45.22
C SER A 216 -26.08 -33.43 -46.66
N LYS A 217 -24.93 -33.97 -47.08
CA LYS A 217 -24.72 -34.55 -48.43
C LYS A 217 -25.21 -35.99 -48.56
N HIS A 218 -25.44 -36.67 -47.44
CA HIS A 218 -26.22 -37.91 -47.40
C HIS A 218 -27.60 -37.59 -46.79
N PRO A 219 -28.57 -37.10 -47.59
CA PRO A 219 -29.95 -37.10 -47.13
C PRO A 219 -30.29 -38.55 -46.81
N ASN A 220 -30.82 -38.76 -45.60
CA ASN A 220 -31.22 -40.05 -45.08
C ASN A 220 -32.00 -40.85 -46.15
N SER A 221 -31.31 -41.75 -46.86
CA SER A 221 -31.90 -42.60 -47.91
C SER A 221 -32.99 -43.51 -47.34
N ASN A 222 -33.06 -43.63 -46.01
CA ASN A 222 -34.02 -44.46 -45.31
C ASN A 222 -35.32 -43.69 -45.00
N ALA A 223 -35.35 -42.35 -45.13
CA ALA A 223 -36.57 -41.56 -44.91
C ALA A 223 -37.51 -41.52 -46.13
N VAL A 224 -37.03 -41.91 -47.32
CA VAL A 224 -37.85 -41.99 -48.54
C VAL A 224 -38.58 -43.34 -48.62
N ASP A 225 -38.03 -44.39 -48.01
CA ASP A 225 -38.59 -45.75 -48.10
C ASP A 225 -39.76 -45.98 -47.11
N GLU A 226 -39.74 -45.38 -45.91
CA GLU A 226 -40.88 -45.49 -44.98
C GLU A 226 -42.14 -44.79 -45.48
N ARG A 227 -42.02 -43.84 -46.41
CA ARG A 227 -43.19 -43.17 -47.01
C ARG A 227 -43.88 -43.99 -48.10
N LYS A 228 -43.31 -45.12 -48.53
CA LYS A 228 -43.92 -46.07 -49.49
C LYS A 228 -44.68 -47.22 -48.83
N LEU A 229 -44.58 -47.39 -47.51
CA LEU A 229 -45.29 -48.44 -46.76
C LEU A 229 -46.59 -47.97 -46.11
N LEU A 230 -46.94 -46.68 -46.24
CA LEU A 230 -48.13 -46.05 -45.64
C LEU A 230 -49.14 -45.47 -46.66
N LEU A 231 -49.10 -45.92 -47.93
CA LEU A 231 -50.15 -45.72 -48.93
C LEU A 231 -50.39 -47.05 -49.67
#